data_AF-A0A496S417-F1
#
_entry.id   AF-A0A496S417-F1
#
_cell.length_a   1.000
_cell.length_b   1.000
_cell.length_c   1.000
_cell.angle_alpha   90.00
_cell.angle_beta   90.00
_cell.angle_gamma   90.00
#
_symmetry.space_group_name_H-M   'P 1'
#
loop_
_entity.id
_entity.type
_entity.pdbx_description
1 polymer ?
#
loop_
_entity_poly.entity_id
_entity_poly.type
_entity_poly.pdbx_seq_one_letter_code
_entity_poly.pdbx_strand_id
1 'polypeptide(L)'
;MKKSFILLASVFLMIFLGIFIGISLLRSQMQMRLVQDRINFLYAFYAAETGLELSLAELRRDIGWRAGFTNQSLTSSQGNTLGYYDVAVGDVDGDGVDDSYTQGSWIIVPLIGTGRNANRRITRQISAEAITQSPTFFFIFTLGDLRIGKGADIGSSVLARDIGFEPGQGTITVNGDVIYLRNLTGYDPQNPQATPNITIQGDVYKGQPITFVGVDLQRYKTLAQSGGRYIQGDFTITGDISLQNLGTSNGLVYVEGDVYIEGDVQGSTLIVASGNIIITGNIEYKNSGIQIGLFAGNDVIIANQAPDSLTVEGFLLADGGTVKAEGRKGSKDTLDFHGAISVRGREGERTVIDLNAYRHRNYTYDQRLYNNPQIPFMAYIADLRRWQEI
;
A
#
# COMPACT_ATOMS: atom_id res chain seq x y z
N MET A 1 12.55 -59.72 65.05
CA MET A 1 12.39 -58.24 65.03
C MET A 1 13.03 -57.56 63.82
N LYS A 2 14.32 -57.79 63.47
CA LYS A 2 14.97 -57.11 62.32
C LYS A 2 14.29 -57.32 60.94
N LYS A 3 13.78 -58.52 60.64
CA LYS A 3 13.13 -58.82 59.35
C LYS A 3 11.77 -58.11 59.15
N SER A 4 10.94 -57.98 60.19
CA SER A 4 9.68 -57.22 60.13
C SER A 4 9.89 -55.72 59.97
N PHE A 5 10.95 -55.17 60.59
CA PHE A 5 11.28 -53.74 60.45
C PHE A 5 11.72 -53.39 59.02
N ILE A 6 12.53 -54.24 58.39
CA ILE A 6 12.96 -54.07 56.99
C ILE A 6 11.75 -54.14 56.04
N LEU A 7 10.82 -55.06 56.28
CA LEU A 7 9.62 -55.19 55.46
C LEU A 7 8.71 -53.95 55.60
N LEU A 8 8.47 -53.49 56.84
CA LEU A 8 7.68 -52.28 57.11
C LEU A 8 8.32 -51.02 56.50
N ALA A 9 9.65 -50.88 56.61
CA ALA A 9 10.39 -49.78 56.01
C ALA A 9 10.34 -49.82 54.47
N SER A 10 10.39 -51.01 53.85
CA SER A 10 10.28 -51.17 52.40
C SER A 10 8.89 -50.84 51.86
N VAL A 11 7.83 -51.21 52.59
CA VAL A 11 6.45 -50.87 52.24
C VAL A 11 6.24 -49.35 52.39
N PHE A 12 6.75 -48.75 53.46
CA PHE A 12 6.68 -47.31 53.66
C PHE A 12 7.44 -46.54 52.57
N LEU A 13 8.64 -46.99 52.19
CA LEU A 13 9.42 -46.43 51.09
C LEU A 13 8.65 -46.56 49.76
N MET A 14 8.04 -47.71 49.46
CA MET A 14 7.25 -47.89 48.23
C MET A 14 6.03 -46.98 48.19
N ILE A 15 5.30 -46.83 49.31
CA ILE A 15 4.16 -45.91 49.40
C ILE A 15 4.64 -44.47 49.20
N PHE A 16 5.72 -44.07 49.86
CA PHE A 16 6.29 -42.73 49.73
C PHE A 16 6.75 -42.43 48.30
N LEU A 17 7.43 -43.39 47.66
CA LEU A 17 7.86 -43.28 46.26
C LEU A 17 6.65 -43.20 45.32
N GLY A 18 5.61 -44.00 45.57
CA GLY A 18 4.35 -43.98 44.82
C GLY A 18 3.63 -42.65 44.92
N ILE A 19 3.58 -42.05 46.12
CA ILE A 19 3.03 -40.71 46.33
C ILE A 19 3.86 -39.65 45.59
N PHE A 20 5.19 -39.73 45.66
CA PHE A 20 6.09 -38.80 44.97
C PHE A 20 5.93 -38.86 43.44
N ILE A 21 5.87 -40.07 42.88
CA ILE A 21 5.63 -40.28 41.44
C ILE A 21 4.24 -39.74 41.06
N GLY A 22 3.21 -40.03 41.86
CA GLY A 22 1.85 -39.54 41.65
C GLY A 22 1.77 -38.01 41.62
N ILE A 23 2.40 -37.32 42.57
CA ILE A 23 2.45 -35.85 42.63
C ILE A 23 3.22 -35.28 41.42
N SER A 24 4.32 -35.91 41.03
CA SER A 24 5.11 -35.49 39.85
C SER A 24 4.31 -35.59 38.56
N LEU A 25 3.61 -36.72 38.34
CA LEU A 25 2.75 -36.93 37.17
C LEU A 25 1.57 -35.95 37.13
N LEU A 26 0.92 -35.70 38.27
CA LEU A 26 -0.15 -34.70 38.36
C LEU A 26 0.36 -33.29 38.03
N ARG A 27 1.52 -32.90 38.57
CA ARG A 27 2.15 -31.60 38.23
C ARG A 27 2.49 -31.51 36.74
N SER A 28 3.06 -32.56 36.17
CA SER A 28 3.38 -32.62 34.74
C SER A 28 2.13 -32.47 33.87
N GLN A 29 1.05 -33.18 34.18
CA GLN A 29 -0.22 -33.05 33.45
C GLN A 29 -0.84 -31.66 33.57
N MET A 30 -0.81 -31.06 34.77
CA MET A 30 -1.29 -29.69 34.96
C MET A 30 -0.47 -28.68 34.15
N GLN A 31 0.86 -28.81 34.15
CA GLN A 31 1.74 -27.96 33.35
C GLN A 31 1.47 -28.11 31.85
N MET A 32 1.31 -29.35 31.36
CA MET A 32 0.98 -29.61 29.96
C MET A 32 -0.36 -29.01 29.57
N ARG A 33 -1.38 -29.08 30.44
CA ARG A 33 -2.68 -28.46 30.20
C ARG A 33 -2.58 -26.94 30.13
N LEU A 34 -1.85 -26.31 31.07
CA LEU A 34 -1.63 -24.87 31.06
C LEU A 34 -0.89 -24.41 29.80
N VAL A 35 0.12 -25.16 29.35
CA VAL A 35 0.82 -24.88 28.09
C VAL A 35 -0.13 -25.00 26.91
N GLN A 36 -0.96 -26.05 26.87
CA GLN A 36 -1.92 -26.25 25.77
C GLN A 36 -2.97 -25.13 25.73
N ASP A 37 -3.48 -24.69 26.88
CA ASP A 37 -4.44 -23.60 26.96
C ASP A 37 -3.80 -22.27 26.48
N ARG A 38 -2.53 -22.04 26.84
CA ARG A 38 -1.77 -20.88 26.34
C ARG A 38 -1.55 -20.94 24.82
N ILE A 39 -1.24 -22.11 24.27
CA ILE A 39 -1.09 -22.30 22.81
C ILE A 39 -2.43 -22.04 22.11
N ASN A 40 -3.53 -22.60 22.62
CA ASN A 40 -4.87 -22.40 22.06
C ASN A 40 -5.28 -20.92 22.07
N PHE A 41 -4.95 -20.21 23.16
CA PHE A 41 -5.20 -18.78 23.29
C PHE A 41 -4.41 -17.96 22.27
N LEU A 42 -3.15 -18.33 22.03
CA LEU A 42 -2.30 -17.68 21.04
C LEU A 42 -2.80 -17.93 19.61
N TYR A 43 -3.24 -19.15 19.28
CA TYR A 43 -3.80 -19.46 17.97
C TYR A 43 -5.12 -18.76 17.69
N ALA A 44 -5.99 -18.62 18.70
CA ALA A 44 -7.20 -17.82 18.55
C ALA A 44 -6.86 -16.34 18.25
N PHE A 45 -5.86 -15.78 18.92
CA PHE A 45 -5.40 -14.43 18.66
C PHE A 45 -4.82 -14.26 17.26
N TYR A 46 -3.89 -15.14 16.84
CA TYR A 46 -3.31 -15.10 15.49
C TYR A 46 -4.34 -15.31 14.39
N ALA A 47 -5.39 -16.10 14.63
CA ALA A 47 -6.49 -16.22 13.69
C ALA A 47 -7.23 -14.88 13.52
N ALA A 48 -7.50 -14.16 14.62
CA ALA A 48 -8.12 -12.83 14.55
C ALA A 48 -7.24 -11.82 13.80
N GLU A 49 -5.94 -11.76 14.12
CA GLU A 49 -4.98 -10.88 13.43
C GLU A 49 -4.89 -11.21 11.93
N THR A 50 -4.86 -12.49 11.56
CA THR A 50 -4.83 -12.91 10.16
C THR A 50 -6.06 -12.40 9.40
N GLY A 51 -7.24 -12.46 10.02
CA GLY A 51 -8.46 -11.91 9.43
C GLY A 51 -8.35 -10.41 9.16
N LEU A 52 -7.81 -9.65 10.11
CA LEU A 52 -7.60 -8.21 9.95
C LEU A 52 -6.59 -7.89 8.84
N GLU A 53 -5.47 -8.61 8.78
CA GLU A 53 -4.46 -8.45 7.72
C GLU A 53 -5.03 -8.75 6.32
N LEU A 54 -5.85 -9.80 6.20
CA LEU A 54 -6.54 -10.11 4.94
C LEU A 54 -7.57 -9.05 4.58
N SER A 55 -8.21 -8.42 5.57
CA SER A 55 -9.15 -7.31 5.34
C SER A 55 -8.41 -6.10 4.78
N LEU A 56 -7.22 -5.78 5.28
CA LEU A 56 -6.36 -4.74 4.69
C LEU A 56 -5.96 -5.10 3.25
N ALA A 57 -5.66 -6.37 2.98
CA ALA A 57 -5.35 -6.84 1.62
C ALA A 57 -6.53 -6.65 0.66
N GLU A 58 -7.78 -6.89 1.09
CA GLU A 58 -8.96 -6.61 0.25
C GLU A 58 -9.19 -5.12 0.06
N LEU A 59 -9.05 -4.30 1.11
CA LEU A 59 -9.16 -2.84 1.00
C LEU A 59 -8.13 -2.23 0.02
N ARG A 60 -6.92 -2.82 -0.05
CA ARG A 60 -5.88 -2.43 -1.03
C ARG A 60 -6.24 -2.77 -2.46
N ARG A 61 -7.19 -3.70 -2.69
CA ARG A 61 -7.67 -4.12 -4.01
C ARG A 61 -8.94 -3.40 -4.42
N ASP A 62 -9.80 -3.12 -3.45
CA ASP A 62 -11.07 -2.43 -3.61
C ASP A 62 -11.37 -1.60 -2.35
N ILE A 63 -11.28 -0.28 -2.49
CA ILE A 63 -11.57 0.68 -1.42
C ILE A 63 -13.02 0.57 -0.90
N GLY A 64 -13.93 0.04 -1.71
CA GLY A 64 -15.33 -0.19 -1.39
C GLY A 64 -15.61 -1.54 -0.72
N TRP A 65 -14.61 -2.39 -0.51
CA TRP A 65 -14.81 -3.72 0.08
C TRP A 65 -15.38 -3.64 1.50
N ARG A 66 -16.54 -4.26 1.75
CA ARG A 66 -17.19 -4.35 3.08
C ARG A 66 -17.73 -5.74 3.39
N ALA A 67 -17.37 -6.75 2.61
CA ALA A 67 -17.98 -8.08 2.69
C ALA A 67 -17.59 -8.85 3.98
N GLY A 68 -16.43 -8.56 4.55
CA GLY A 68 -15.90 -9.29 5.70
C GLY A 68 -15.51 -10.73 5.36
N PHE A 69 -15.29 -11.53 6.40
CA PHE A 69 -14.95 -12.95 6.30
C PHE A 69 -15.79 -13.77 7.26
N THR A 70 -16.17 -14.98 6.84
CA THR A 70 -16.90 -15.91 7.70
C THR A 70 -16.26 -17.29 7.68
N ASN A 71 -15.95 -17.80 8.87
CA ASN A 71 -15.45 -19.12 9.22
C ASN A 71 -14.29 -19.59 8.33
N GLN A 72 -13.35 -18.68 8.06
CA GLN A 72 -12.16 -18.98 7.29
C GLN A 72 -11.14 -19.72 8.16
N SER A 73 -10.41 -20.67 7.58
CA SER A 73 -9.41 -21.45 8.32
C SER A 73 -8.03 -20.79 8.26
N LEU A 74 -7.34 -20.77 9.40
CA LEU A 74 -5.91 -20.51 9.49
C LEU A 74 -5.19 -21.86 9.47
N THR A 75 -4.39 -22.12 8.44
CA THR A 75 -3.64 -23.37 8.28
C THR A 75 -2.14 -23.15 8.41
N SER A 76 -1.42 -24.11 9.00
CA SER A 76 0.03 -24.12 8.99
C SER A 76 0.60 -24.42 7.61
N SER A 77 1.91 -24.24 7.43
CA SER A 77 2.63 -24.63 6.20
C SER A 77 2.54 -26.13 5.87
N GLN A 78 2.17 -26.97 6.85
CA GLN A 78 1.95 -28.40 6.69
C GLN A 78 0.48 -28.76 6.44
N GLY A 79 -0.41 -27.77 6.31
CA GLY A 79 -1.85 -27.96 6.06
C GLY A 79 -2.70 -28.20 7.31
N ASN A 80 -2.13 -28.14 8.52
CA ASN A 80 -2.89 -28.36 9.75
C ASN A 80 -3.70 -27.11 10.11
N THR A 81 -4.98 -27.25 10.46
CA THR A 81 -5.81 -26.13 10.92
C THR A 81 -5.38 -25.70 12.32
N LEU A 82 -4.90 -24.47 12.45
CA LEU A 82 -4.49 -23.85 13.71
C LEU A 82 -5.67 -23.13 14.39
N GLY A 83 -6.58 -22.58 13.58
CA GLY A 83 -7.73 -21.83 14.06
C GLY A 83 -8.70 -21.46 12.94
N TYR A 84 -9.74 -20.73 13.32
CA TYR A 84 -10.72 -20.15 12.42
C TYR A 84 -10.88 -18.67 12.71
N TYR A 85 -11.20 -17.88 11.70
CA TYR A 85 -11.48 -16.46 11.87
C TYR A 85 -12.73 -16.00 11.13
N ASP A 86 -13.37 -14.99 11.70
CA ASP A 86 -14.38 -14.14 11.06
C ASP A 86 -13.88 -12.70 11.10
N VAL A 87 -14.31 -11.89 10.15
CA VAL A 87 -14.19 -10.43 10.24
C VAL A 87 -15.52 -9.81 9.89
N ALA A 88 -16.05 -9.01 10.80
CA ALA A 88 -17.15 -8.10 10.52
C ALA A 88 -16.58 -6.73 10.14
N VAL A 89 -17.21 -6.08 9.16
CA VAL A 89 -16.87 -4.72 8.72
C VAL A 89 -18.04 -3.81 9.08
N GLY A 90 -17.76 -2.70 9.77
CA GLY A 90 -18.80 -1.90 10.41
C GLY A 90 -19.28 -2.51 11.73
N ASP A 91 -20.19 -1.80 12.41
CA ASP A 91 -20.61 -2.13 13.77
C ASP A 91 -21.35 -3.48 13.88
N VAL A 92 -21.01 -4.24 14.94
CA VAL A 92 -21.58 -5.56 15.28
C VAL A 92 -22.83 -5.42 16.16
N ASP A 93 -23.17 -4.20 16.62
CA ASP A 93 -24.24 -3.97 17.60
C ASP A 93 -25.64 -3.75 16.99
N GLY A 94 -25.80 -3.76 15.66
CA GLY A 94 -27.12 -3.80 15.01
C GLY A 94 -27.97 -2.52 15.12
N ASP A 95 -27.41 -1.43 15.66
CA ASP A 95 -28.08 -0.14 15.84
C ASP A 95 -28.05 0.76 14.58
N GLY A 96 -27.49 0.27 13.47
CA GLY A 96 -27.64 0.88 12.15
C GLY A 96 -26.85 2.18 11.93
N VAL A 97 -25.90 2.52 12.81
CA VAL A 97 -25.00 3.67 12.62
C VAL A 97 -23.58 3.32 13.07
N ASP A 98 -22.76 2.85 12.13
CA ASP A 98 -21.43 3.44 11.86
C ASP A 98 -20.80 2.75 10.63
N ASP A 99 -21.23 3.27 9.47
CA ASP A 99 -20.59 3.07 8.17
C ASP A 99 -19.15 3.62 8.19
N SER A 100 -18.35 3.27 7.17
CA SER A 100 -17.05 3.93 7.00
C SER A 100 -17.21 5.45 6.97
N TYR A 101 -16.46 6.16 7.80
CA TYR A 101 -16.53 7.62 7.92
C TYR A 101 -15.28 8.30 7.37
N THR A 102 -15.40 9.54 6.91
CA THR A 102 -14.25 10.32 6.42
C THR A 102 -13.67 11.19 7.53
N GLN A 103 -12.36 11.12 7.74
CA GLN A 103 -11.64 12.07 8.58
C GLN A 103 -10.58 12.80 7.73
N GLY A 104 -10.86 14.05 7.38
CA GLY A 104 -10.06 14.81 6.43
C GLY A 104 -10.03 14.08 5.08
N SER A 105 -8.82 13.78 4.61
CA SER A 105 -8.58 13.10 3.34
C SER A 105 -8.50 11.56 3.47
N TRP A 106 -9.00 10.95 4.55
CA TRP A 106 -8.91 9.50 4.76
C TRP A 106 -10.28 8.89 5.02
N ILE A 107 -10.51 7.69 4.48
CA ILE A 107 -11.68 6.88 4.77
C ILE A 107 -11.33 5.92 5.91
N ILE A 108 -12.11 5.91 6.96
CA ILE A 108 -11.93 5.03 8.11
C ILE A 108 -12.92 3.86 8.00
N VAL A 109 -12.41 2.64 8.13
CA VAL A 109 -13.18 1.40 8.05
C VAL A 109 -13.05 0.65 9.38
N PRO A 110 -14.10 0.61 10.21
CA PRO A 110 -14.13 -0.21 11.42
C PRO A 110 -14.13 -1.71 11.09
N LEU A 111 -13.35 -2.49 11.82
CA LEU A 111 -13.19 -3.93 11.64
C LEU A 111 -13.26 -4.65 13.00
N ILE A 112 -13.98 -5.77 13.07
CA ILE A 112 -13.98 -6.66 14.23
C ILE A 112 -13.53 -8.04 13.79
N GLY A 113 -12.29 -8.39 14.13
CA GLY A 113 -11.70 -9.71 13.89
C GLY A 113 -12.02 -10.65 15.04
N THR A 114 -12.73 -11.75 14.76
CA THR A 114 -13.02 -12.80 15.75
C THR A 114 -12.22 -14.05 15.40
N GLY A 115 -11.28 -14.42 16.27
CA GLY A 115 -10.43 -15.60 16.09
C GLY A 115 -10.79 -16.70 17.07
N ARG A 116 -10.74 -17.95 16.61
CA ARG A 116 -11.03 -19.15 17.39
C ARG A 116 -9.92 -20.17 17.21
N ASN A 117 -9.60 -20.91 18.28
CA ASN A 117 -8.65 -22.01 18.16
C ASN A 117 -9.22 -23.16 17.30
N ALA A 118 -8.40 -24.13 16.91
CA ALA A 118 -8.81 -25.26 16.07
C ALA A 118 -10.08 -26.00 16.54
N ASN A 119 -10.27 -26.11 17.87
CA ASN A 119 -11.44 -26.77 18.48
C ASN A 119 -12.60 -25.81 18.80
N ARG A 120 -12.49 -24.52 18.45
CA ARG A 120 -13.48 -23.45 18.67
C ARG A 120 -13.94 -23.28 20.13
N ARG A 121 -13.08 -23.64 21.08
CA ARG A 121 -13.35 -23.50 22.52
C ARG A 121 -12.91 -22.16 23.08
N ILE A 122 -11.83 -21.60 22.52
CA ILE A 122 -11.30 -20.30 22.89
C ILE A 122 -11.59 -19.36 21.74
N THR A 123 -12.23 -18.23 22.06
CA THR A 123 -12.54 -17.13 21.15
C THR A 123 -11.83 -15.89 21.64
N ARG A 124 -11.34 -15.08 20.70
CA ARG A 124 -10.70 -13.79 20.93
C ARG A 124 -11.23 -12.79 19.93
N GLN A 125 -11.40 -11.55 20.34
CA GLN A 125 -11.90 -10.49 19.48
C GLN A 125 -10.95 -9.31 19.48
N ILE A 126 -10.75 -8.73 18.30
CA ILE A 126 -9.94 -7.54 18.10
C ILE A 126 -10.82 -6.52 17.39
N SER A 127 -11.05 -5.39 18.04
CA SER A 127 -11.63 -4.21 17.42
C SER A 127 -10.52 -3.37 16.81
N ALA A 128 -10.68 -3.00 15.55
CA ALA A 128 -9.67 -2.33 14.76
C ALA A 128 -10.29 -1.22 13.90
N GLU A 129 -9.48 -0.22 13.55
CA GLU A 129 -9.80 0.72 12.50
C GLU A 129 -8.73 0.69 11.43
N ALA A 130 -9.16 0.44 10.19
CA ALA A 130 -8.33 0.63 9.02
C ALA A 130 -8.54 2.05 8.47
N ILE A 131 -7.46 2.70 8.04
CA ILE A 131 -7.51 3.87 7.17
C ILE A 131 -7.32 3.40 5.73
N THR A 132 -8.05 3.98 4.78
CA THR A 132 -7.88 3.71 3.35
C THR A 132 -8.04 4.96 2.50
N GLN A 133 -7.29 5.03 1.40
CA GLN A 133 -7.37 6.12 0.42
C GLN A 133 -6.81 5.67 -0.93
N SER A 134 -7.28 6.30 -2.02
CA SER A 134 -6.65 6.21 -3.32
C SER A 134 -5.31 6.94 -3.34
N PRO A 135 -4.23 6.33 -3.85
CA PRO A 135 -2.96 7.04 -4.05
C PRO A 135 -3.10 8.23 -5.00
N THR A 136 -4.09 8.21 -5.90
CA THR A 136 -4.40 9.32 -6.80
C THR A 136 -5.08 10.51 -6.14
N PHE A 137 -5.48 10.40 -4.87
CA PHE A 137 -6.07 11.53 -4.15
C PHE A 137 -5.10 12.72 -4.06
N PHE A 138 -3.81 12.42 -3.96
CA PHE A 138 -2.74 13.40 -3.99
C PHE A 138 -2.17 13.50 -5.40
N PHE A 139 -1.77 14.70 -5.80
CA PHE A 139 -1.05 14.86 -7.06
C PHE A 139 0.30 14.15 -7.00
N ILE A 140 1.04 14.32 -5.91
CA ILE A 140 2.25 13.56 -5.59
C ILE A 140 2.04 12.84 -4.27
N PHE A 141 2.29 11.53 -4.29
CA PHE A 141 2.31 10.68 -3.11
C PHE A 141 3.64 9.93 -3.05
N THR A 142 4.39 10.03 -1.94
CA THR A 142 5.58 9.20 -1.76
C THR A 142 5.97 8.92 -0.32
N LEU A 143 6.59 7.77 -0.06
CA LEU A 143 7.26 7.48 1.21
C LEU A 143 8.78 7.72 1.18
N GLY A 144 9.30 8.28 0.09
CA GLY A 144 10.68 8.72 0.01
C GLY A 144 10.86 10.23 0.20
N ASP A 145 12.07 10.69 -0.08
CA ASP A 145 12.45 12.10 0.01
C ASP A 145 12.01 12.83 -1.27
N LEU A 146 11.20 13.87 -1.12
CA LEU A 146 10.76 14.72 -2.22
C LEU A 146 11.49 16.07 -2.14
N ARG A 147 12.35 16.36 -3.12
CA ARG A 147 12.97 17.69 -3.27
C ARG A 147 12.30 18.44 -4.40
N ILE A 148 11.63 19.52 -4.06
CA ILE A 148 10.92 20.38 -5.01
C ILE A 148 11.85 21.53 -5.38
N GLY A 149 12.36 21.48 -6.61
CA GLY A 149 13.22 22.50 -7.17
C GLY A 149 12.46 23.63 -7.88
N LYS A 150 13.15 24.74 -8.12
CA LYS A 150 12.63 25.92 -8.85
C LYS A 150 11.90 25.57 -10.16
N GLY A 151 10.86 26.34 -10.49
CA GLY A 151 10.10 26.19 -11.73
C GLY A 151 9.08 25.05 -11.70
N ALA A 152 8.78 24.50 -10.52
CA ALA A 152 7.69 23.57 -10.32
C ALA A 152 6.40 24.35 -9.99
N ASP A 153 5.36 24.15 -10.81
CA ASP A 153 4.00 24.61 -10.53
C ASP A 153 3.12 23.38 -10.32
N ILE A 154 2.83 23.06 -9.05
CA ILE A 154 2.11 21.86 -8.64
C ILE A 154 0.64 22.18 -8.46
N GLY A 155 -0.20 21.61 -9.31
CA GLY A 155 -1.64 21.90 -9.40
C GLY A 155 -2.53 21.34 -8.29
N SER A 156 -2.00 20.63 -7.28
CA SER A 156 -2.78 20.09 -6.15
C SER A 156 -1.92 19.67 -4.96
N SER A 157 -2.50 18.93 -4.02
CA SER A 157 -1.88 18.51 -2.77
C SER A 157 -0.74 17.50 -2.96
N VAL A 158 0.26 17.59 -2.09
CA VAL A 158 1.47 16.75 -2.08
C VAL A 158 1.59 16.06 -0.72
N LEU A 159 1.82 14.75 -0.74
CA LEU A 159 2.16 13.96 0.43
C LEU A 159 3.52 13.30 0.22
N ALA A 160 4.48 13.56 1.10
CA ALA A 160 5.77 12.86 1.09
C ALA A 160 6.28 12.52 2.49
N ARG A 161 7.20 11.55 2.61
CA ARG A 161 7.87 11.27 3.89
C ARG A 161 8.67 12.48 4.35
N ASP A 162 9.56 12.98 3.49
CA ASP A 162 10.33 14.19 3.73
C ASP A 162 10.13 15.14 2.56
N ILE A 163 9.78 16.39 2.86
CA ILE A 163 9.62 17.44 1.86
C ILE A 163 10.75 18.44 2.04
N GLY A 164 11.47 18.71 0.96
CA GLY A 164 12.48 19.75 0.90
C GLY A 164 12.23 20.70 -0.25
N PHE A 165 11.96 21.97 0.05
CA PHE A 165 11.95 23.01 -0.96
C PHE A 165 13.38 23.51 -1.18
N GLU A 166 13.88 23.39 -2.41
CA GLU A 166 15.25 23.81 -2.71
C GLU A 166 15.32 25.33 -2.90
N PRO A 167 16.27 26.02 -2.24
CA PRO A 167 16.44 27.46 -2.39
C PRO A 167 16.91 27.81 -3.81
N GLY A 168 16.38 28.89 -4.40
CA GLY A 168 16.82 29.33 -5.72
C GLY A 168 16.10 30.55 -6.26
N GLN A 169 16.61 31.06 -7.40
CA GLN A 169 15.97 32.08 -8.21
C GLN A 169 14.93 31.40 -9.12
N GLY A 170 13.66 31.54 -8.77
CA GLY A 170 12.50 30.95 -9.46
C GLY A 170 11.42 30.55 -8.46
N THR A 171 10.15 30.74 -8.84
CA THR A 171 9.01 30.44 -7.97
C THR A 171 8.74 28.93 -7.90
N ILE A 172 8.36 28.45 -6.73
CA ILE A 172 7.74 27.15 -6.51
C ILE A 172 6.30 27.42 -6.07
N THR A 173 5.35 26.82 -6.76
CA THR A 173 3.92 26.95 -6.43
C THR A 173 3.33 25.58 -6.11
N VAL A 174 2.54 25.51 -5.03
CA VAL A 174 1.71 24.34 -4.69
C VAL A 174 0.27 24.83 -4.49
N ASN A 175 -0.62 24.44 -5.40
CA ASN A 175 -2.04 24.80 -5.41
C ASN A 175 -2.88 23.79 -4.61
N GLY A 176 -2.42 23.43 -3.42
CA GLY A 176 -3.03 22.46 -2.53
C GLY A 176 -2.27 22.32 -1.21
N ASP A 177 -2.59 21.27 -0.46
CA ASP A 177 -1.98 21.00 0.84
C ASP A 177 -0.58 20.39 0.70
N VAL A 178 0.28 20.67 1.68
CA VAL A 178 1.62 20.08 1.79
C VAL A 178 1.68 19.24 3.06
N ILE A 179 1.73 17.92 2.88
CA ILE A 179 1.64 16.93 3.94
C ILE A 179 2.97 16.19 4.05
N TYR A 180 3.70 16.43 5.14
CA TYR A 180 4.99 15.75 5.38
C TYR A 180 4.84 14.74 6.52
N LEU A 181 5.37 13.52 6.37
CA LEU A 181 5.24 12.49 7.41
C LEU A 181 6.34 12.59 8.48
N ARG A 182 7.53 13.04 8.08
CA ARG A 182 8.73 13.08 8.93
C ARG A 182 9.29 14.48 9.05
N ASN A 183 9.90 15.02 7.99
CA ASN A 183 10.55 16.33 8.01
C ASN A 183 10.05 17.25 6.88
N LEU A 184 10.04 18.55 7.19
CA LEU A 184 9.88 19.64 6.23
C LEU A 184 11.13 20.53 6.29
N THR A 185 11.70 20.83 5.12
CA THR A 185 12.90 21.67 5.00
C THR A 185 12.73 22.71 3.90
N GLY A 186 13.37 23.87 4.06
CA GLY A 186 13.33 24.95 3.07
C GLY A 186 12.03 25.76 3.03
N TYR A 187 11.07 25.49 3.93
CA TYR A 187 9.86 26.28 4.15
C TYR A 187 9.49 26.22 5.64
N ASP A 188 9.09 27.36 6.21
CA ASP A 188 8.62 27.45 7.60
C ASP A 188 7.13 27.86 7.60
N PRO A 189 6.21 26.93 7.96
CA PRO A 189 4.78 27.23 8.05
C PRO A 189 4.44 28.35 9.05
N GLN A 190 5.27 28.57 10.07
CA GLN A 190 5.06 29.61 11.08
C GLN A 190 5.61 30.97 10.63
N ASN A 191 6.47 30.99 9.62
CA ASN A 191 7.02 32.20 9.03
C ASN A 191 7.13 32.12 7.49
N PRO A 192 6.01 32.07 6.75
CA PRO A 192 6.03 31.93 5.28
C PRO A 192 6.78 33.06 4.57
N GLN A 193 6.85 34.24 5.17
CA GLN A 193 7.54 35.43 4.63
C GLN A 193 9.07 35.23 4.54
N ALA A 194 9.64 34.27 5.29
CA ALA A 194 11.07 33.95 5.19
C ALA A 194 11.44 33.31 3.85
N THR A 195 10.46 32.80 3.10
CA THR A 195 10.65 32.09 1.83
C THR A 195 9.74 32.65 0.74
N PRO A 196 9.96 33.90 0.28
CA PRO A 196 9.03 34.60 -0.61
C PRO A 196 8.87 33.97 -2.00
N ASN A 197 9.78 33.08 -2.39
CA ASN A 197 9.75 32.38 -3.68
C ASN A 197 8.92 31.08 -3.63
N ILE A 198 8.36 30.72 -2.49
CA ILE A 198 7.54 29.52 -2.31
C ILE A 198 6.11 29.98 -1.98
N THR A 199 5.17 29.61 -2.84
CA THR A 199 3.74 29.89 -2.64
C THR A 199 3.00 28.59 -2.43
N ILE A 200 2.35 28.43 -1.28
CA ILE A 200 1.48 27.29 -0.97
C ILE A 200 0.08 27.85 -0.71
N GLN A 201 -0.91 27.38 -1.47
CA GLN A 201 -2.29 27.85 -1.36
C GLN A 201 -3.09 27.11 -0.28
N GLY A 202 -2.76 25.84 -0.01
CA GLY A 202 -3.40 25.02 1.02
C GLY A 202 -2.67 25.02 2.35
N ASP A 203 -3.03 24.06 3.20
CA ASP A 203 -2.45 23.92 4.54
C ASP A 203 -1.11 23.17 4.50
N VAL A 204 -0.22 23.50 5.43
CA VAL A 204 1.05 22.79 5.62
C VAL A 204 1.06 22.13 7.00
N TYR A 205 1.03 20.80 7.03
CA TYR A 205 0.93 20.06 8.28
C TYR A 205 1.64 18.70 8.24
N LYS A 206 1.94 18.19 9.43
CA LYS A 206 2.54 16.88 9.59
C LYS A 206 1.47 15.79 9.52
N GLY A 207 1.59 14.88 8.57
CA GLY A 207 0.70 13.73 8.40
C GLY A 207 0.98 12.58 9.37
N GLN A 208 0.06 11.63 9.45
CA GLN A 208 0.27 10.38 10.20
C GLN A 208 1.15 9.41 9.41
N PRO A 209 2.00 8.61 10.07
CA PRO A 209 2.73 7.55 9.38
C PRO A 209 1.78 6.58 8.68
N ILE A 210 2.12 6.21 7.46
CA ILE A 210 1.38 5.29 6.60
C ILE A 210 2.37 4.35 5.90
N THR A 211 1.91 3.19 5.48
CA THR A 211 2.64 2.24 4.65
C THR A 211 2.06 2.19 3.25
N PHE A 212 2.94 2.09 2.26
CA PHE A 212 2.56 1.96 0.87
C PHE A 212 2.87 0.54 0.45
N VAL A 213 1.82 -0.23 0.19
CA VAL A 213 1.97 -1.55 -0.41
C VAL A 213 2.31 -1.31 -1.87
N GLY A 214 3.50 -1.78 -2.26
CA GLY A 214 4.01 -1.68 -3.61
C GLY A 214 3.11 -2.34 -4.65
N VAL A 215 3.61 -2.44 -5.88
CA VAL A 215 2.86 -3.08 -6.96
C VAL A 215 2.83 -4.59 -6.69
N ASP A 216 1.63 -5.14 -6.46
CA ASP A 216 1.44 -6.59 -6.34
C ASP A 216 1.57 -7.26 -7.72
N LEU A 217 2.83 -7.48 -8.14
CA LEU A 217 3.17 -8.06 -9.43
C LEU A 217 2.52 -9.44 -9.64
N GLN A 218 2.37 -10.23 -8.57
CA GLN A 218 1.77 -11.56 -8.66
C GLN A 218 0.26 -11.48 -8.91
N ARG A 219 -0.44 -10.55 -8.26
CA ARG A 219 -1.86 -10.25 -8.55
C ARG A 219 -2.02 -9.85 -10.01
N TYR A 220 -1.25 -8.87 -10.49
CA TYR A 220 -1.41 -8.38 -11.86
C TYR A 220 -1.04 -9.43 -12.91
N LYS A 221 -0.01 -10.25 -12.67
CA LYS A 221 0.31 -11.40 -13.53
C LYS A 221 -0.87 -12.37 -13.63
N THR A 222 -1.50 -12.70 -12.51
CA THR A 222 -2.65 -13.60 -12.46
C THR A 222 -3.87 -13.01 -13.18
N LEU A 223 -4.20 -11.74 -12.93
CA LEU A 223 -5.31 -11.03 -13.57
C LEU A 223 -5.11 -10.85 -15.09
N ALA A 224 -3.86 -10.65 -15.52
CA ALA A 224 -3.51 -10.55 -16.92
C ALA A 224 -3.70 -11.90 -17.64
N GLN A 225 -3.44 -13.02 -16.96
CA GLN A 225 -3.69 -14.36 -17.49
C GLN A 225 -5.18 -14.73 -17.51
N SER A 226 -6.02 -14.08 -16.69
CA SER A 226 -7.45 -14.37 -16.52
C SER A 226 -8.39 -13.37 -17.22
N GLY A 227 -7.93 -12.68 -18.26
CA GLY A 227 -8.76 -11.77 -19.08
C GLY A 227 -8.05 -10.50 -19.56
N GLY A 228 -6.82 -10.27 -19.08
CA GLY A 228 -5.95 -9.23 -19.59
C GLY A 228 -5.01 -9.73 -20.68
N ARG A 229 -3.87 -9.06 -20.82
CA ARG A 229 -2.77 -9.50 -21.67
C ARG A 229 -1.52 -9.69 -20.83
N TYR A 230 -0.99 -10.90 -20.84
CA TYR A 230 0.32 -11.23 -20.27
C TYR A 230 1.37 -11.25 -21.38
N ILE A 231 2.51 -10.59 -21.14
CA ILE A 231 3.63 -10.51 -22.08
C ILE A 231 4.91 -10.91 -21.34
N GLN A 232 5.70 -11.77 -21.98
CA GLN A 232 7.01 -12.18 -21.48
C GLN A 232 8.11 -11.34 -22.15
N GLY A 233 9.03 -10.80 -21.35
CA GLY A 233 10.07 -9.88 -21.84
C GLY A 233 9.54 -8.47 -22.07
N ASP A 234 10.40 -7.62 -22.64
CA ASP A 234 10.10 -6.21 -22.85
C ASP A 234 9.00 -6.00 -23.90
N PHE A 235 8.27 -4.89 -23.77
CA PHE A 235 7.17 -4.55 -24.68
C PHE A 235 7.19 -3.08 -25.08
N THR A 236 6.91 -2.82 -26.36
CA THR A 236 6.84 -1.45 -26.90
C THR A 236 5.41 -1.16 -27.34
N ILE A 237 4.90 -0.02 -26.91
CA ILE A 237 3.56 0.50 -27.20
C ILE A 237 3.75 1.85 -27.91
N THR A 238 3.26 1.95 -29.14
CA THR A 238 3.31 3.17 -29.95
C THR A 238 1.97 3.41 -30.64
N GLY A 239 1.63 4.68 -30.86
CA GLY A 239 0.39 5.06 -31.55
C GLY A 239 -0.86 4.88 -30.67
N ASP A 240 -1.91 4.28 -31.21
CA ASP A 240 -3.20 4.19 -30.52
C ASP A 240 -3.21 3.15 -29.39
N ILE A 241 -3.35 3.61 -28.15
CA ILE A 241 -3.42 2.81 -26.93
C ILE A 241 -4.90 2.52 -26.62
N SER A 242 -5.40 1.39 -27.12
CA SER A 242 -6.79 0.95 -26.96
C SER A 242 -6.85 -0.51 -26.53
N LEU A 243 -7.99 -0.94 -25.97
CA LEU A 243 -8.22 -2.35 -25.59
C LEU A 243 -7.95 -3.31 -26.77
N GLN A 244 -8.37 -2.92 -27.98
CA GLN A 244 -8.19 -3.71 -29.20
C GLN A 244 -6.71 -3.83 -29.58
N ASN A 245 -5.98 -2.71 -29.64
CA ASN A 245 -4.57 -2.72 -30.04
C ASN A 245 -3.68 -3.37 -28.99
N LEU A 246 -4.04 -3.18 -27.72
CA LEU A 246 -3.40 -3.87 -26.60
C LEU A 246 -3.85 -5.32 -26.47
N GLY A 247 -4.85 -5.80 -27.21
CA GLY A 247 -5.29 -7.20 -27.14
C GLY A 247 -5.73 -7.64 -25.73
N THR A 248 -6.40 -6.76 -24.99
CA THR A 248 -6.86 -7.00 -23.62
C THR A 248 -8.37 -6.76 -23.52
N SER A 249 -9.08 -7.64 -22.83
CA SER A 249 -10.54 -7.52 -22.66
C SER A 249 -10.95 -6.82 -21.36
N ASN A 250 -10.11 -6.91 -20.33
CA ASN A 250 -10.35 -6.27 -19.03
C ASN A 250 -9.52 -4.99 -18.80
N GLY A 251 -8.79 -4.52 -19.83
CA GLY A 251 -7.98 -3.31 -19.76
C GLY A 251 -6.65 -3.43 -19.04
N LEU A 252 -6.28 -4.62 -18.56
CA LEU A 252 -4.98 -4.87 -17.94
C LEU A 252 -3.98 -5.45 -18.95
N VAL A 253 -2.77 -4.88 -18.96
CA VAL A 253 -1.58 -5.46 -19.61
C VAL A 253 -0.51 -5.65 -18.54
N TYR A 254 0.00 -6.87 -18.39
CA TYR A 254 1.15 -7.17 -17.54
C TYR A 254 2.32 -7.59 -18.40
N VAL A 255 3.48 -6.98 -18.16
CA VAL A 255 4.73 -7.21 -18.89
C VAL A 255 5.80 -7.69 -17.91
N GLU A 256 6.32 -8.88 -18.14
CA GLU A 256 7.44 -9.45 -17.37
C GLU A 256 8.77 -8.96 -17.94
N GLY A 257 8.98 -7.65 -17.86
CA GLY A 257 10.09 -6.90 -18.44
C GLY A 257 9.87 -5.39 -18.33
N ASP A 258 10.58 -4.64 -19.15
CA ASP A 258 10.43 -3.20 -19.30
C ASP A 258 9.36 -2.85 -20.34
N VAL A 259 8.67 -1.72 -20.14
CA VAL A 259 7.69 -1.21 -21.11
C VAL A 259 8.16 0.11 -21.69
N TYR A 260 8.22 0.22 -23.00
CA TYR A 260 8.47 1.47 -23.72
C TYR A 260 7.14 1.98 -24.27
N ILE A 261 6.78 3.23 -23.97
CA ILE A 261 5.44 3.74 -24.27
C ILE A 261 5.43 5.17 -24.79
N GLU A 262 4.63 5.37 -25.84
CA GLU A 262 4.18 6.64 -26.37
C GLU A 262 2.86 6.45 -27.14
N GLY A 263 2.08 7.52 -27.25
CA GLY A 263 0.93 7.61 -28.13
C GLY A 263 -0.38 8.02 -27.45
N ASP A 264 -1.47 7.67 -28.10
CA ASP A 264 -2.79 8.24 -27.89
C ASP A 264 -3.71 7.26 -27.17
N VAL A 265 -4.09 7.59 -25.95
CA VAL A 265 -4.93 6.76 -25.11
C VAL A 265 -6.40 6.90 -25.50
N GLN A 266 -6.97 5.80 -26.00
CA GLN A 266 -8.34 5.72 -26.52
C GLN A 266 -9.26 4.85 -25.63
N GLY A 267 -8.72 4.13 -24.66
CA GLY A 267 -9.50 3.35 -23.70
C GLY A 267 -8.82 3.30 -22.35
N SER A 268 -9.60 3.22 -21.27
CA SER A 268 -9.04 3.18 -19.93
C SER A 268 -8.31 1.86 -19.68
N THR A 269 -7.04 1.95 -19.33
CA THR A 269 -6.15 0.78 -19.25
C THR A 269 -5.18 0.90 -18.10
N LEU A 270 -4.79 -0.25 -17.55
CA LEU A 270 -3.69 -0.37 -16.61
C LEU A 270 -2.57 -1.17 -17.27
N ILE A 271 -1.39 -0.56 -17.36
CA ILE A 271 -0.17 -1.21 -17.83
C ILE A 271 0.74 -1.41 -16.64
N VAL A 272 1.12 -2.65 -16.40
CA VAL A 272 1.99 -3.06 -15.29
C VAL A 272 3.25 -3.67 -15.87
N ALA A 273 4.40 -3.12 -15.53
CA ALA A 273 5.71 -3.67 -15.86
C ALA A 273 6.34 -4.26 -14.60
N SER A 274 6.87 -5.49 -14.64
CA SER A 274 7.72 -5.98 -13.55
C SER A 274 9.04 -5.22 -13.47
N GLY A 275 9.50 -4.68 -14.60
CA GLY A 275 10.63 -3.79 -14.70
C GLY A 275 10.22 -2.31 -14.66
N ASN A 276 10.86 -1.51 -15.51
CA ASN A 276 10.63 -0.08 -15.64
C ASN A 276 9.48 0.21 -16.62
N ILE A 277 8.89 1.40 -16.49
CA ILE A 277 8.12 2.01 -17.56
C ILE A 277 8.93 3.18 -18.12
N ILE A 278 9.24 3.13 -19.40
CA ILE A 278 10.04 4.08 -20.16
C ILE A 278 9.11 4.87 -21.09
N ILE A 279 8.91 6.14 -20.77
CA ILE A 279 8.14 7.08 -21.60
C ILE A 279 9.07 7.61 -22.69
N THR A 280 8.80 7.26 -23.95
CA THR A 280 9.62 7.64 -25.11
C THR A 280 9.09 8.84 -25.88
N GLY A 281 7.83 9.20 -25.65
CA GLY A 281 7.12 10.28 -26.34
C GLY A 281 5.84 10.65 -25.60
N ASN A 282 5.00 11.48 -26.23
CA ASN A 282 3.77 11.96 -25.62
C ASN A 282 2.85 10.82 -25.22
N ILE A 283 2.08 11.00 -24.15
CA ILE A 283 0.96 10.14 -23.75
C ILE A 283 -0.25 11.06 -23.56
N GLU A 284 -1.24 10.96 -24.44
CA GLU A 284 -2.36 11.91 -24.49
C GLU A 284 -3.71 11.20 -24.53
N TYR A 285 -4.70 11.68 -23.78
CA TYR A 285 -6.08 11.21 -23.81
C TYR A 285 -6.80 11.77 -25.03
N LYS A 286 -7.31 10.89 -25.90
CA LYS A 286 -8.08 11.33 -27.06
C LYS A 286 -9.50 11.79 -26.75
N ASN A 287 -10.09 11.30 -25.66
CA ASN A 287 -11.45 11.64 -25.25
C ASN A 287 -11.56 11.91 -23.75
N SER A 288 -12.62 12.61 -23.35
CA SER A 288 -12.96 12.78 -21.95
C SER A 288 -13.38 11.43 -21.33
N GLY A 289 -12.98 11.20 -20.07
CA GLY A 289 -13.34 10.00 -19.31
C GLY A 289 -12.40 8.81 -19.50
N ILE A 290 -11.37 8.93 -20.32
CA ILE A 290 -10.30 7.93 -20.45
C ILE A 290 -9.22 8.20 -19.42
N GLN A 291 -8.69 7.13 -18.82
CA GLN A 291 -7.58 7.20 -17.87
C GLN A 291 -6.59 6.05 -18.09
N ILE A 292 -5.29 6.34 -17.97
CA ILE A 292 -4.25 5.31 -18.03
C ILE A 292 -3.50 5.23 -16.70
N GLY A 293 -3.29 4.00 -16.22
CA GLY A 293 -2.38 3.70 -15.12
C GLY A 293 -1.11 3.06 -15.65
N LEU A 294 0.04 3.55 -15.21
CA LEU A 294 1.37 3.05 -15.55
C LEU A 294 2.09 2.62 -14.26
N PHE A 295 2.06 1.33 -13.95
CA PHE A 295 2.63 0.77 -12.72
C PHE A 295 3.94 0.05 -13.03
N ALA A 296 5.05 0.63 -12.61
CA ALA A 296 6.37 0.05 -12.70
C ALA A 296 6.72 -0.68 -11.39
N GLY A 297 7.12 -1.94 -11.49
CA GLY A 297 7.78 -2.66 -10.40
C GLY A 297 9.13 -2.05 -10.03
N ASN A 298 9.78 -1.39 -11.00
CA ASN A 298 10.96 -0.57 -10.81
C ASN A 298 10.64 0.94 -10.97
N ASP A 299 11.40 1.66 -11.80
CA ASP A 299 11.27 3.10 -11.98
C ASP A 299 10.30 3.45 -13.11
N VAL A 300 9.79 4.68 -13.08
CA VAL A 300 9.23 5.32 -14.28
C VAL A 300 10.26 6.31 -14.82
N ILE A 301 10.62 6.17 -16.09
CA ILE A 301 11.73 6.88 -16.71
C ILE A 301 11.23 7.61 -17.94
N ILE A 302 11.34 8.92 -17.98
CA ILE A 302 11.23 9.69 -19.22
C ILE A 302 12.58 9.61 -19.90
N ALA A 303 12.61 8.95 -21.05
CA ALA A 303 13.85 8.60 -21.74
C ALA A 303 14.56 9.85 -22.30
N ASN A 304 15.88 9.80 -22.42
CA ASN A 304 16.64 10.95 -22.95
C ASN A 304 16.23 11.31 -24.40
N GLN A 305 15.78 10.32 -25.18
CA GLN A 305 15.26 10.52 -26.54
C GLN A 305 13.85 11.11 -26.62
N ALA A 306 13.14 11.27 -25.49
CA ALA A 306 11.83 11.90 -25.49
C ALA A 306 11.92 13.35 -26.05
N PRO A 307 10.83 13.88 -26.64
CA PRO A 307 10.81 15.23 -27.19
C PRO A 307 11.24 16.32 -26.19
N ASP A 308 11.71 17.48 -26.69
CA ASP A 308 12.06 18.62 -25.83
C ASP A 308 10.84 19.25 -25.16
N SER A 309 9.67 19.13 -25.78
CA SER A 309 8.36 19.47 -25.24
C SER A 309 7.53 18.19 -25.17
N LEU A 310 7.25 17.72 -23.95
CA LEU A 310 6.61 16.44 -23.70
C LEU A 310 5.30 16.62 -22.93
N THR A 311 4.24 15.97 -23.40
CA THR A 311 2.97 15.86 -22.67
C THR A 311 2.80 14.44 -22.15
N VAL A 312 2.53 14.28 -20.85
CA VAL A 312 2.25 12.99 -20.23
C VAL A 312 0.96 13.08 -19.44
N GLU A 313 -0.05 12.38 -19.90
CA GLU A 313 -1.33 12.22 -19.21
C GLU A 313 -1.46 10.81 -18.64
N GLY A 314 -1.69 10.70 -17.33
CA GLY A 314 -1.72 9.39 -16.67
C GLY A 314 -1.51 9.39 -15.18
N PHE A 315 -1.86 8.26 -14.56
CA PHE A 315 -1.40 7.94 -13.21
C PHE A 315 -0.12 7.11 -13.29
N LEU A 316 0.98 7.66 -12.77
CA LEU A 316 2.26 6.97 -12.68
C LEU A 316 2.44 6.37 -11.29
N LEU A 317 2.81 5.10 -11.21
CA LEU A 317 3.17 4.43 -9.96
C LEU A 317 4.52 3.73 -10.13
N ALA A 318 5.53 4.15 -9.35
CA ALA A 318 6.85 3.52 -9.32
C ALA A 318 7.11 2.85 -7.96
N ASP A 319 7.10 1.52 -7.94
CA ASP A 319 7.45 0.74 -6.74
C ASP A 319 8.96 0.69 -6.51
N GLY A 320 9.73 0.70 -7.61
CA GLY A 320 11.19 0.69 -7.59
C GLY A 320 11.80 1.92 -6.98
N GLY A 321 11.09 3.04 -6.92
CA GLY A 321 11.45 4.13 -6.03
C GLY A 321 11.86 5.44 -6.69
N THR A 322 11.89 5.54 -8.02
CA THR A 322 12.03 6.84 -8.68
C THR A 322 11.14 7.05 -9.91
N VAL A 323 10.74 8.31 -10.11
CA VAL A 323 10.20 8.84 -11.35
C VAL A 323 11.17 9.90 -11.85
N LYS A 324 11.86 9.64 -12.96
CA LYS A 324 12.98 10.49 -13.40
C LYS A 324 12.94 10.81 -14.89
N ALA A 325 13.49 11.95 -15.27
CA ALA A 325 13.76 12.30 -16.65
C ALA A 325 15.26 12.23 -16.91
N GLU A 326 15.67 11.42 -17.89
CA GLU A 326 17.06 11.34 -18.29
C GLU A 326 17.48 12.58 -19.08
N GLY A 327 18.72 13.01 -18.85
CA GLY A 327 19.31 14.17 -19.51
C GLY A 327 20.00 15.10 -18.52
N ARG A 328 20.64 16.15 -19.06
CA ARG A 328 21.24 17.19 -18.21
C ARG A 328 20.13 18.11 -17.68
N LYS A 329 20.30 18.66 -16.48
CA LYS A 329 19.32 19.60 -15.90
C LYS A 329 19.05 20.78 -16.84
N GLY A 330 17.78 21.00 -17.18
CA GLY A 330 17.33 22.07 -18.09
C GLY A 330 17.79 21.93 -19.55
N SER A 331 18.16 20.71 -19.96
CA SER A 331 18.51 20.41 -21.36
C SER A 331 17.31 20.30 -22.29
N LYS A 332 16.13 20.02 -21.73
CA LYS A 332 14.83 19.99 -22.43
C LYS A 332 14.00 21.21 -22.04
N ASP A 333 13.00 21.53 -22.86
CA ASP A 333 12.22 22.76 -22.72
C ASP A 333 11.09 22.61 -21.69
N THR A 334 10.01 21.90 -22.03
CA THR A 334 8.77 21.89 -21.25
C THR A 334 8.25 20.47 -21.03
N LEU A 335 7.84 20.17 -19.80
CA LEU A 335 7.07 18.99 -19.45
C LEU A 335 5.68 19.41 -18.96
N ASP A 336 4.66 19.01 -19.68
CA ASP A 336 3.26 19.14 -19.28
C ASP A 336 2.78 17.78 -18.76
N PHE A 337 2.66 17.66 -17.45
CA PHE A 337 2.18 16.44 -16.81
C PHE A 337 0.77 16.65 -16.26
N HIS A 338 -0.19 15.85 -16.73
CA HIS A 338 -1.58 15.91 -16.30
C HIS A 338 -2.04 14.56 -15.71
N GLY A 339 -2.19 14.49 -14.39
CA GLY A 339 -2.50 13.22 -13.73
C GLY A 339 -2.07 13.19 -12.28
N ALA A 340 -1.49 12.07 -11.85
CA ALA A 340 -0.95 11.90 -10.50
C ALA A 340 0.31 11.01 -10.53
N ILE A 341 1.18 11.17 -9.54
CA ILE A 341 2.43 10.44 -9.39
C ILE A 341 2.50 9.82 -8.00
N SER A 342 2.70 8.51 -7.93
CA SER A 342 2.94 7.78 -6.71
C SER A 342 4.28 7.06 -6.76
N VAL A 343 5.10 7.25 -5.74
CA VAL A 343 6.42 6.59 -5.67
C VAL A 343 6.60 6.00 -4.30
N ARG A 344 6.90 4.70 -4.21
CA ARG A 344 7.22 4.10 -2.89
C ARG A 344 8.44 4.76 -2.26
N GLY A 345 9.44 5.07 -3.09
CA GLY A 345 10.71 5.65 -2.67
C GLY A 345 11.69 4.62 -2.12
N ARG A 346 12.99 4.87 -2.29
CA ARG A 346 14.08 4.10 -1.66
C ARG A 346 14.70 4.89 -0.52
N GLU A 347 15.16 4.20 0.52
CA GLU A 347 15.98 4.84 1.55
C GLU A 347 17.37 5.19 0.98
N GLY A 348 17.84 6.40 1.27
CA GLY A 348 19.24 6.81 1.02
C GLY A 348 19.55 7.39 -0.37
N GLU A 349 18.57 7.56 -1.25
CA GLU A 349 18.78 8.12 -2.58
C GLU A 349 18.21 9.55 -2.73
N ARG A 350 18.63 10.22 -3.82
CA ARG A 350 18.19 11.56 -4.26
C ARG A 350 16.66 11.66 -4.33
N THR A 351 16.16 12.87 -4.58
CA THR A 351 14.71 13.10 -4.74
C THR A 351 14.05 12.02 -5.57
N VAL A 352 12.97 11.44 -5.05
CA VAL A 352 12.26 10.32 -5.69
C VAL A 352 11.54 10.73 -6.98
N ILE A 353 11.32 12.03 -7.16
CA ILE A 353 10.86 12.61 -8.41
C ILE A 353 11.94 13.58 -8.91
N ASP A 354 12.65 13.19 -9.97
CA ASP A 354 13.72 13.97 -10.59
C ASP A 354 13.42 14.25 -12.06
N LEU A 355 12.57 15.24 -12.31
CA LEU A 355 12.17 15.65 -13.66
C LEU A 355 12.98 16.87 -14.14
N ASN A 356 14.17 17.08 -13.56
CA ASN A 356 14.97 18.28 -13.78
C ASN A 356 15.59 18.41 -15.18
N ALA A 357 15.51 17.38 -16.03
CA ALA A 357 15.91 17.49 -17.42
C ALA A 357 15.12 18.60 -18.16
N TYR A 358 13.85 18.80 -17.81
CA TYR A 358 12.99 19.85 -18.35
C TYR A 358 13.10 21.15 -17.54
N ARG A 359 13.17 22.28 -18.25
CA ARG A 359 13.30 23.62 -17.66
C ARG A 359 12.00 24.11 -17.06
N HIS A 360 10.90 23.92 -17.78
CA HIS A 360 9.54 24.26 -17.37
C HIS A 360 8.77 22.97 -17.08
N ARG A 361 8.12 22.90 -15.92
CA ARG A 361 7.39 21.70 -15.48
C ARG A 361 6.03 22.12 -14.94
N ASN A 362 5.02 21.90 -15.78
CA ASN A 362 3.65 22.23 -15.48
C ASN A 362 2.97 20.96 -15.00
N TYR A 363 2.55 20.95 -13.74
CA TYR A 363 1.92 19.79 -13.13
C TYR A 363 0.45 20.09 -12.88
N THR A 364 -0.42 19.50 -13.67
CA THR A 364 -1.87 19.64 -13.50
C THR A 364 -2.44 18.36 -12.92
N TYR A 365 -3.26 18.47 -11.88
CA TYR A 365 -3.93 17.31 -11.31
C TYR A 365 -5.18 16.94 -12.11
N ASP A 366 -5.28 15.69 -12.53
CA ASP A 366 -6.51 15.18 -13.16
C ASP A 366 -7.55 14.82 -12.09
N GLN A 367 -8.48 15.74 -11.83
CA GLN A 367 -9.55 15.57 -10.84
C GLN A 367 -10.42 14.33 -11.08
N ARG A 368 -10.44 13.79 -12.31
CA ARG A 368 -11.21 12.58 -12.63
C ARG A 368 -10.62 11.36 -11.93
N LEU A 369 -9.33 11.35 -11.62
CA LEU A 369 -8.68 10.25 -10.88
C LEU A 369 -9.21 10.09 -9.45
N TYR A 370 -9.89 11.12 -8.92
CA TYR A 370 -10.60 11.07 -7.65
C TYR A 370 -12.12 10.91 -7.84
N ASN A 371 -12.73 11.77 -8.66
CA ASN A 371 -14.20 11.84 -8.75
C ASN A 371 -14.83 10.71 -9.58
N ASN A 372 -14.08 10.14 -10.53
CA ASN A 372 -14.56 9.09 -11.42
C ASN A 372 -13.40 8.22 -11.92
N PRO A 373 -12.82 7.38 -11.04
CA PRO A 373 -11.71 6.52 -11.41
C PRO A 373 -12.18 5.45 -12.41
N GLN A 374 -11.50 5.40 -13.56
CA GLN A 374 -11.75 4.48 -14.68
C GLN A 374 -10.56 3.56 -14.96
N ILE A 375 -9.41 3.77 -14.30
CA ILE A 375 -8.27 2.86 -14.39
C ILE A 375 -8.68 1.51 -13.79
N PRO A 376 -8.60 0.40 -14.55
CA PRO A 376 -9.00 -0.91 -14.04
C PRO A 376 -8.00 -1.44 -13.01
N PHE A 377 -8.49 -2.18 -12.03
CA PHE A 377 -7.66 -2.87 -11.01
C PHE A 377 -6.69 -1.96 -10.23
N MET A 378 -7.10 -0.73 -9.93
CA MET A 378 -6.34 0.19 -9.09
C MET A 378 -5.84 -0.44 -7.78
N ALA A 379 -4.71 0.06 -7.30
CA ALA A 379 -4.19 -0.24 -5.97
C ALA A 379 -4.54 0.91 -5.03
N TYR A 380 -4.94 0.56 -3.80
CA TYR A 380 -5.33 1.52 -2.76
C TYR A 380 -4.39 1.41 -1.56
N ILE A 381 -4.28 2.51 -0.81
CA ILE A 381 -3.60 2.55 0.47
C ILE A 381 -4.57 1.96 1.50
N ALA A 382 -4.10 1.03 2.32
CA ALA A 382 -4.83 0.63 3.52
C ALA A 382 -3.86 0.26 4.65
N ASP A 383 -4.09 0.80 5.85
CA ASP A 383 -3.29 0.56 7.04
C ASP A 383 -4.15 0.46 8.29
N LEU A 384 -3.64 -0.27 9.27
CA LEU A 384 -4.24 -0.31 10.60
C LEU A 384 -3.87 0.97 11.37
N ARG A 385 -4.88 1.76 11.73
CA ARG A 385 -4.70 3.00 12.51
C ARG A 385 -4.62 2.72 14.00
N ARG A 386 -5.57 1.92 14.49
CA ARG A 386 -5.67 1.52 15.90
C ARG A 386 -6.28 0.13 15.98
N TRP A 387 -5.91 -0.59 17.03
CA TRP A 387 -6.58 -1.82 17.40
C TRP A 387 -6.53 -2.01 18.91
N GLN A 388 -7.52 -2.72 19.42
CA GLN A 388 -7.61 -3.14 20.80
C GLN A 388 -8.26 -4.52 20.86
N GLU A 389 -7.77 -5.34 21.77
CA GLU A 389 -8.46 -6.57 22.11
C GLU A 389 -9.64 -6.27 23.04
N ILE A 390 -10.79 -6.90 22.80
CA ILE A 390 -12.04 -6.69 23.55
C ILE A 390 -12.57 -7.96 24.18
#